data_AF-A0A7C4UR93-F1
#
_entry.id   AF-A0A7C4UR93-F1
#
_cell.length_a   1.000
_cell.length_b   1.000
_cell.length_c   1.000
_cell.angle_alpha   90.00
_cell.angle_beta   90.00
_cell.angle_gamma   90.00
#
_symmetry.space_group_name_H-M   'P 1'
#
loop_
_entity.id
_entity.type
_entity.pdbx_description
1 polymer ?
#
loop_
_entity_poly.entity_id
_entity_poly.type
_entity_poly.pdbx_seq_one_letter_code
_entity_poly.pdbx_strand_id
1 'polypeptide(L)' 'MKLSVILPARNEEKLIKSTILDIARHLEKKNYSFEILVVLNGCTDKTEEITR' A
#
# COMPACT_ATOMS: atom_id res chain seq x y z
N MET A 1 16.29 6.50 -9.58
CA MET A 1 14.93 6.91 -10.00
C MET A 1 14.06 7.09 -8.76
N LYS A 2 13.14 8.05 -8.77
CA LYS A 2 12.15 8.25 -7.70
C LYS A 2 10.77 7.80 -8.20
N LEU A 3 10.07 6.97 -7.43
CA LEU A 3 8.77 6.40 -7.81
C LEU A 3 7.75 6.61 -6.69
N SER A 4 6.59 7.17 -7.03
CA SER A 4 5.46 7.27 -6.10
C SER A 4 4.37 6.30 -6.53
N VAL A 5 3.94 5.42 -5.61
CA VAL A 5 2.86 4.47 -5.82
C VAL A 5 1.64 4.95 -5.04
N ILE A 6 0.53 5.18 -5.74
CA ILE A 6 -0.74 5.60 -5.12
C ILE A 6 -1.68 4.41 -5.13
N LEU A 7 -2.10 3.96 -3.94
CA LEU A 7 -2.93 2.79 -3.75
C LEU A 7 -4.29 3.19 -3.15
N PRO A 8 -5.35 3.34 -3.96
CA PRO A 8 -6.69 3.51 -3.43
C PRO A 8 -7.15 2.21 -2.75
N ALA A 9 -7.70 2.33 -1.54
CA ALA A 9 -8.19 1.18 -0.78
C ALA A 9 -9.58 1.45 -0.20
N ARG A 10 -10.47 0.44 -0.31
CA ARG A 10 -11.79 0.42 0.31
C ARG A 10 -12.17 -0.99 0.70
N ASN A 11 -12.31 -1.23 1.99
CA ASN A 11 -12.71 -2.51 2.56
C ASN A 11 -11.83 -3.71 2.10
N GLU A 12 -10.52 -3.55 2.17
CA GLU A 12 -9.51 -4.54 1.77
C GLU A 12 -8.74 -5.13 2.96
N GLU A 13 -9.32 -5.22 4.16
CA GLU A 13 -8.63 -5.67 5.38
C GLU A 13 -7.91 -7.03 5.22
N LYS A 14 -8.38 -7.90 4.33
CA LYS A 14 -7.82 -9.23 4.08
C LYS A 14 -6.60 -9.23 3.16
N LEU A 15 -6.40 -8.18 2.36
CA LEU A 15 -5.42 -8.16 1.26
C LEU A 15 -4.44 -6.98 1.36
N ILE A 16 -4.86 -5.85 1.91
CA ILE A 16 -4.11 -4.59 1.83
C ILE A 16 -2.67 -4.72 2.38
N LYS A 17 -2.49 -5.50 3.45
CA LYS A 17 -1.17 -5.75 4.05
C LYS A 17 -0.24 -6.53 3.12
N SER A 18 -0.71 -7.65 2.56
CA SER A 18 0.09 -8.43 1.61
C SER A 18 0.42 -7.63 0.37
N THR A 19 -0.54 -6.86 -0.14
CA THR A 19 -0.36 -6.01 -1.33
C THR A 19 0.76 -4.98 -1.12
N ILE A 20 0.74 -4.25 0.00
CA ILE A 20 1.80 -3.27 0.34
C ILE A 20 3.17 -3.97 0.46
N LEU A 21 3.22 -5.11 1.15
CA LEU A 21 4.47 -5.86 1.35
C LEU A 21 5.04 -6.42 0.04
N ASP A 22 4.20 -6.91 -0.87
CA ASP A 22 4.63 -7.42 -2.16
C ASP A 22 5.15 -6.30 -3.07
N ILE A 23 4.47 -5.14 -3.10
CA ILE A 23 4.93 -3.95 -3.82
C ILE A 23 6.28 -3.50 -3.28
N ALA A 24 6.41 -3.33 -1.96
CA ALA A 24 7.66 -2.90 -1.34
C ALA A 24 8.82 -3.87 -1.67
N ARG A 25 8.62 -5.17 -1.47
CA ARG A 25 9.62 -6.21 -1.79
C ARG A 25 10.01 -6.22 -3.27
N HIS A 26 9.10 -5.91 -4.18
CA HIS A 26 9.41 -5.81 -5.60
C HIS A 26 10.28 -4.58 -5.91
N LEU A 27 9.95 -3.43 -5.32
CA LEU A 27 10.63 -2.16 -5.58
C LEU A 27 12.01 -2.08 -4.91
N GLU A 28 12.17 -2.67 -3.73
CA GLU A 28 13.47 -2.79 -3.05
C GLU A 28 14.52 -3.48 -3.94
N LYS A 29 14.13 -4.51 -4.69
CA LYS A 29 15.03 -5.24 -5.62
C LYS A 29 15.48 -4.41 -6.82
N LYS A 30 14.82 -3.28 -7.10
CA LYS A 30 15.07 -2.43 -8.28
C LYS A 30 15.95 -1.21 -7.97
N ASN A 31 16.42 -1.06 -6.72
CA ASN A 31 17.25 0.06 -6.27
C ASN A 31 16.61 1.44 -6.53
N TYR A 32 15.27 1.50 -6.42
CA TYR A 32 14.50 2.74 -6.52
C TYR A 32 14.31 3.35 -5.14
N SER A 33 14.34 4.68 -5.08
CA SER A 33 13.75 5.40 -3.95
C SER A 33 12.25 5.50 -4.23
N PHE A 34 11.43 4.95 -3.35
CA PHE A 34 9.98 4.91 -3.57
C PHE A 34 9.19 5.27 -2.32
N GLU A 35 7.96 5.73 -2.54
CA GLU A 35 6.94 5.91 -1.52
C GLU A 35 5.66 5.19 -1.94
N ILE A 36 4.89 4.73 -0.95
CA ILE A 36 3.57 4.13 -1.16
C ILE A 36 2.56 4.97 -0.36
N LEU A 37 1.67 5.66 -1.06
CA LEU A 37 0.59 6.44 -0.48
C LEU A 37 -0.72 5.66 -0.58
N VAL A 38 -1.22 5.18 0.55
CA VAL A 38 -2.51 4.50 0.62
C VAL A 38 -3.61 5.52 0.82
N VAL A 39 -4.58 5.56 -0.10
CA VAL A 39 -5.71 6.50 -0.07
C VAL A 39 -6.96 5.75 0.34
N LEU A 40 -7.39 5.94 1.58
CA LEU A 40 -8.59 5.31 2.13
C LEU A 40 -9.86 6.03 1.64
N ASN A 41 -10.85 5.28 1.16
CA ASN A 41 -12.12 5.81 0.67
C ASN A 41 -13.31 5.26 1.45
N GLY A 42 -13.61 5.86 2.60
CA GLY A 42 -14.80 5.53 3.39
C GLY A 42 -14.85 4.06 3.83
N CYS A 43 -13.74 3.55 4.36
CA CYS A 43 -13.65 2.19 4.85
C CYS A 43 -14.55 1.98 6.08
N THR A 44 -15.20 0.82 6.16
CA THR A 44 -16.07 0.41 7.28
C THR A 44 -15.57 -0.86 7.96
N ASP A 45 -14.39 -1.33 7.56
CA ASP A 45 -13.70 -2.53 8.08
C ASP A 45 -12.34 -2.13 8.69
N LYS A 46 -11.45 -3.10 8.95
CA LYS A 46 -10.14 -2.85 9.55
C LYS A 46 -9.07 -2.34 8.57
N THR A 47 -9.42 -1.98 7.33
CA THR A 47 -8.43 -1.52 6.34
C THR A 47 -7.60 -0.35 6.87
N GLU A 48 -8.25 0.64 7.49
CA GLU A 48 -7.56 1.81 8.04
C GLU A 48 -6.56 1.43 9.13
N GLU A 49 -6.98 0.58 10.09
CA GLU A 49 -6.14 0.09 11.19
C GLU A 49 -4.91 -0.65 10.67
N ILE A 50 -5.08 -1.46 9.62
CA ILE A 50 -4.00 -2.26 9.03
C ILE A 50 -2.98 -1.40 8.26
N THR A 51 -3.41 -0.24 7.75
CA THR A 51 -2.58 0.67 6.95
C THR A 51 -1.88 1.78 7.73
N ARG A 52 -2.15 1.91 9.04
CA ARG A 52 -1.49 2.84 9.96
C ARG A 52 -0.22 2.24 10.55
#